data_AF-A0A7S2UCT8-F1
#
_entry.id   AF-A0A7S2UCT8-F1
#
_cell.length_a   1.000
_cell.length_b   1.000
_cell.length_c   1.000
_cell.angle_alpha   90.00
_cell.angle_beta   90.00
_cell.angle_gamma   90.00
#
_symmetry.space_group_name_H-M   'P 1'
#
loop_
_entity.id
_entity.type
_entity.pdbx_description
1 polymer ?
#
loop_
_entity_poly.entity_id
_entity_poly.type
_entity_poly.pdbx_seq_one_letter_code
_entity_poly.pdbx_strand_id
1 'polypeptide(L)'
;VMGVVQLRNFTYYVDKSTLSRFLPMPDSVIPSEIETKIGTRSFGDLCRQGWFKAISVEIWASFICQHQCMMSGDKQHSEARVLVLVALSREYHTLRGKLEHEQYCQLMRNLLSDIPCIPTEKNSRTQTQCADRPSNLYLHSADLEAFEGLGTFRKVSHALTTGGVSEDFLLMLGVRKAVAIEFLFSHLDTLDWNSNPRPLIAYLRAATLSQEDLELLKTTKYLPGHGDHTRTFAPSE
;
A
#
# COMPACT_ATOMS: atom_id res chain seq x y z
N VAL A 1 11.85 7.04 -36.29
CA VAL A 1 12.42 5.89 -37.04
C VAL A 1 12.33 4.68 -36.11
N MET A 2 11.37 3.79 -36.30
CA MET A 2 11.34 2.55 -35.52
C MET A 2 12.48 1.67 -35.99
N GLY A 3 13.45 1.42 -35.12
CA GLY A 3 14.58 0.53 -35.40
C GLY A 3 14.09 -0.88 -35.74
N VAL A 4 14.92 -1.64 -36.45
CA VAL A 4 14.65 -3.05 -36.75
C VAL A 4 14.58 -3.82 -35.42
N VAL A 5 13.39 -4.29 -35.05
CA VAL A 5 13.16 -5.10 -33.85
C VAL A 5 13.39 -6.56 -34.18
N GLN A 6 14.32 -7.22 -33.49
CA GLN A 6 14.62 -8.63 -33.70
C GLN A 6 13.89 -9.51 -32.69
N LEU A 7 13.24 -10.59 -33.16
CA LEU A 7 12.49 -11.53 -32.32
C LEU A 7 13.29 -12.10 -31.14
N ARG A 8 14.61 -12.26 -31.30
CA ARG A 8 15.53 -12.73 -30.26
C ARG A 8 15.64 -11.81 -29.04
N ASN A 9 15.20 -10.56 -29.17
CA ASN A 9 15.24 -9.59 -28.07
C ASN A 9 14.08 -9.82 -27.08
N PHE A 10 13.08 -10.61 -27.46
CA PHE A 10 11.95 -10.92 -26.62
C PHE A 10 12.12 -12.26 -25.94
N THR A 11 11.83 -12.28 -24.65
CA THR A 11 11.86 -13.48 -23.80
C THR A 11 10.48 -13.79 -23.23
N TYR A 12 9.65 -12.76 -23.07
CA TYR A 12 8.39 -12.88 -22.36
C TYR A 12 7.17 -12.47 -23.20
N TYR A 13 6.01 -13.01 -22.85
CA TYR A 13 4.70 -12.55 -23.34
C TYR A 13 3.79 -12.22 -22.15
N VAL A 14 2.74 -11.43 -22.41
CA VAL A 14 1.76 -11.06 -21.37
C VAL A 14 0.58 -12.02 -21.40
N ASP A 15 0.44 -12.82 -20.34
CA ASP A 15 -0.82 -13.52 -20.08
C ASP A 15 -1.88 -12.51 -19.62
N LYS A 16 -2.96 -12.42 -20.40
CA LYS A 16 -4.09 -11.52 -20.14
C LYS A 16 -4.84 -11.89 -18.87
N SER A 17 -4.73 -13.13 -18.40
CA SER A 17 -5.33 -13.55 -17.14
C SER A 17 -4.64 -12.89 -15.93
N THR A 18 -3.31 -12.66 -16.05
CA THR A 18 -2.46 -12.25 -14.93
C THR A 18 -2.13 -10.75 -14.93
N LEU A 19 -1.94 -10.11 -16.09
CA LEU A 19 -1.54 -8.70 -16.18
C LEU A 19 -2.24 -7.95 -17.32
N SER A 20 -2.51 -6.66 -17.08
CA SER A 20 -3.08 -5.78 -18.09
C SER A 20 -2.00 -5.31 -19.07
N ARG A 21 -2.30 -5.37 -20.38
CA ARG A 21 -1.40 -4.93 -21.44
C ARG A 21 -1.23 -3.42 -21.55
N PHE A 22 -2.09 -2.66 -20.87
CA PHE A 22 -2.04 -1.21 -20.85
C PHE A 22 -1.04 -0.68 -19.81
N LEU A 23 -0.48 -1.56 -18.99
CA LEU A 23 0.57 -1.22 -18.04
C LEU A 23 1.93 -1.19 -18.74
N PRO A 24 2.87 -0.35 -18.27
CA PRO A 24 4.25 -0.39 -18.76
C PRO A 24 4.84 -1.80 -18.62
N MET A 25 5.55 -2.23 -19.64
CA MET A 25 6.19 -3.55 -19.72
C MET A 25 7.69 -3.40 -20.00
N PRO A 26 8.52 -4.34 -19.51
CA PRO A 26 9.93 -4.41 -19.91
C PRO A 26 10.09 -4.58 -21.43
N ASP A 27 11.20 -4.06 -21.98
CA ASP A 27 11.53 -4.21 -23.41
C ASP A 27 11.71 -5.66 -23.87
N SER A 28 11.91 -6.59 -22.91
CA SER A 28 12.00 -8.03 -23.16
C SER A 28 10.64 -8.71 -23.34
N VAL A 29 9.53 -7.99 -23.17
CA VAL A 29 8.16 -8.46 -23.41
C VAL A 29 7.74 -8.18 -24.85
N ILE A 30 7.11 -9.14 -25.50
CA ILE A 30 6.59 -8.98 -26.87
C ILE A 30 5.54 -7.85 -26.90
N PRO A 31 5.70 -6.84 -27.78
CA PRO A 31 4.72 -5.78 -27.97
C PRO A 31 3.35 -6.31 -28.39
N SER A 32 2.30 -5.63 -27.94
CA SER A 32 0.91 -6.05 -28.16
C SER A 32 0.53 -6.15 -29.65
N GLU A 33 1.13 -5.32 -30.50
CA GLU A 33 0.95 -5.27 -31.95
C GLU A 33 1.52 -6.52 -32.63
N ILE A 34 2.56 -7.11 -32.05
CA ILE A 34 3.16 -8.35 -32.55
C ILE A 34 2.36 -9.54 -32.03
N GLU A 35 1.98 -9.54 -30.75
CA GLU A 35 1.17 -10.63 -30.17
C GLU A 35 -0.19 -10.79 -30.87
N THR A 36 -0.84 -9.68 -31.23
CA THR A 36 -2.13 -9.69 -31.95
C THR A 36 -2.01 -10.29 -33.35
N LYS A 37 -0.88 -10.04 -34.04
CA LYS A 37 -0.60 -10.61 -35.37
C LYS A 37 -0.24 -12.10 -35.32
N ILE A 38 0.46 -12.54 -34.27
CA ILE A 38 0.81 -13.96 -34.07
C ILE A 38 -0.42 -14.77 -33.64
N GLY A 39 -1.36 -14.14 -32.92
CA GLY A 39 -2.56 -14.78 -32.40
C GLY A 39 -2.31 -15.45 -31.05
N THR A 40 -3.20 -15.22 -30.07
CA THR A 40 -3.03 -15.71 -28.68
C THR A 40 -2.97 -17.23 -28.58
N ARG A 41 -3.61 -17.96 -29.49
CA ARG A 41 -3.54 -19.44 -29.54
C ARG A 41 -2.14 -19.96 -29.82
N SER A 42 -1.33 -19.20 -30.55
CA SER A 42 0.01 -19.61 -30.95
C SER A 42 1.07 -19.45 -29.85
N PHE A 43 0.78 -18.76 -28.75
CA PHE A 43 1.68 -18.66 -27.59
C PHE A 43 1.40 -19.71 -26.53
N GLY A 44 0.17 -20.26 -26.47
CA GLY A 44 -0.18 -21.38 -25.62
C GLY A 44 0.21 -22.75 -26.20
N ASP A 45 0.65 -22.79 -27.46
CA ASP A 45 0.99 -24.02 -28.18
C ASP A 45 2.31 -24.61 -27.65
N LEU A 46 2.28 -25.86 -27.19
CA LEU A 46 3.38 -26.57 -26.52
C LEU A 46 4.72 -26.51 -27.28
N CYS A 47 4.67 -26.50 -28.62
CA CYS A 47 5.86 -26.41 -29.47
C CYS A 47 6.63 -25.08 -29.38
N ARG A 48 6.02 -24.02 -28.80
CA ARG A 48 6.63 -22.68 -28.69
C ARG A 48 6.91 -22.23 -27.25
N GLN A 49 6.57 -23.04 -26.24
CA GLN A 49 6.95 -22.81 -24.85
C GLN A 49 8.47 -22.74 -24.64
N GLY A 50 9.26 -23.28 -25.57
CA GLY A 50 10.72 -23.15 -25.56
C GLY A 50 11.24 -21.78 -26.01
N TRP A 51 10.43 -20.96 -26.69
CA TRP A 51 10.89 -19.69 -27.27
C TRP A 51 10.53 -18.49 -26.40
N PHE A 52 9.33 -18.50 -25.80
CA PHE A 52 8.85 -17.42 -24.94
C PHE A 52 8.15 -17.98 -23.70
N LYS A 53 8.22 -17.24 -22.59
CA LYS A 53 7.55 -17.58 -21.32
C LYS A 53 6.57 -16.49 -20.92
N ALA A 54 5.51 -16.83 -20.19
CA ALA A 54 4.69 -15.79 -19.58
C ALA A 54 5.56 -14.99 -18.60
N ILE A 55 5.47 -13.66 -18.62
CA ILE A 55 6.14 -12.83 -17.62
C ILE A 55 5.55 -13.14 -16.24
N SER A 56 6.39 -13.44 -15.25
CA SER A 56 5.95 -13.61 -13.87
C SER A 56 5.70 -12.25 -13.21
N VAL A 57 4.85 -12.23 -12.18
CA VAL A 57 4.57 -11.00 -11.44
C VAL A 57 5.84 -10.49 -10.74
N GLU A 58 6.77 -11.34 -10.28
CA GLU A 58 7.99 -10.84 -9.63
C GLU A 58 8.90 -10.08 -10.59
N ILE A 59 9.06 -10.59 -11.81
CA ILE A 59 9.87 -9.94 -12.86
C ILE A 59 9.22 -8.61 -13.25
N TRP A 60 7.91 -8.63 -13.49
CA TRP A 60 7.17 -7.42 -13.83
C TRP A 60 7.19 -6.39 -12.69
N ALA A 61 6.99 -6.82 -11.43
CA ALA A 61 7.01 -5.96 -10.26
C ALA A 61 8.39 -5.29 -10.09
N SER A 62 9.47 -6.03 -10.27
CA SER A 62 10.84 -5.50 -10.20
C SER A 62 11.07 -4.39 -11.23
N PHE A 63 10.51 -4.52 -12.43
CA PHE A 63 10.56 -3.49 -13.46
C PHE A 63 9.64 -2.30 -13.14
N ILE A 64 8.36 -2.54 -12.88
CA ILE A 64 7.36 -1.47 -12.79
C ILE A 64 7.60 -0.60 -11.56
N CYS A 65 8.16 -1.15 -10.48
CA CYS A 65 8.50 -0.38 -9.29
C CYS A 65 9.67 0.59 -9.54
N GLN A 66 10.49 0.36 -10.57
CA GLN A 66 11.55 1.28 -11.01
C GLN A 66 11.06 2.24 -12.10
N HIS A 67 9.87 2.02 -12.66
CA HIS A 67 9.30 2.86 -13.70
C HIS A 67 8.84 4.21 -13.12
N GLN A 68 8.94 5.28 -13.92
CA GLN A 68 8.63 6.64 -13.51
C GLN A 68 7.22 6.79 -12.90
N CYS A 69 6.24 5.99 -13.33
CA CYS A 69 4.89 6.05 -12.80
C CYS A 69 4.77 5.65 -11.32
N MET A 70 5.67 4.80 -10.83
CA MET A 70 5.73 4.36 -9.42
C MET A 70 6.74 5.19 -8.62
N MET A 71 7.86 5.56 -9.23
CA MET A 71 8.96 6.29 -8.57
C MET A 71 8.64 7.76 -8.32
N SER A 72 7.87 8.39 -9.21
CA SER A 72 7.48 9.80 -9.04
C SER A 72 6.15 9.88 -8.29
N GLY A 73 6.05 10.85 -7.37
CA GLY A 73 4.77 11.23 -6.73
C GLY A 73 3.86 12.04 -7.65
N ASP A 74 4.20 12.17 -8.94
CA ASP A 74 3.61 13.15 -9.84
C ASP A 74 2.16 12.82 -10.21
N LYS A 75 1.36 13.87 -10.39
CA LYS A 75 -0.06 13.77 -10.77
C LYS A 75 -0.30 13.13 -12.13
N GLN A 76 0.59 13.32 -13.09
CA GLN A 76 0.45 12.78 -14.45
C GLN A 76 0.41 11.25 -14.49
N HIS A 77 0.95 10.57 -13.46
CA HIS A 77 1.02 9.13 -13.38
C HIS A 77 0.01 8.51 -12.42
N SER A 78 -0.92 9.30 -11.86
CA SER A 78 -1.82 8.82 -10.80
C SER A 78 -2.66 7.63 -11.22
N GLU A 79 -3.20 7.64 -12.45
CA GLU A 79 -4.05 6.56 -12.95
C GLU A 79 -3.26 5.28 -13.19
N ALA A 80 -2.11 5.38 -13.85
CA ALA A 80 -1.21 4.25 -14.06
C ALA A 80 -0.78 3.63 -12.72
N ARG A 81 -0.44 4.46 -11.72
CA ARG A 81 -0.06 4.01 -10.38
C ARG A 81 -1.16 3.22 -9.68
N VAL A 82 -2.41 3.69 -9.77
CA VAL A 82 -3.56 2.95 -9.24
C VAL A 82 -3.69 1.59 -9.94
N LEU A 83 -3.61 1.54 -11.27
CA LEU A 83 -3.71 0.28 -12.01
C LEU A 83 -2.58 -0.72 -11.66
N VAL A 84 -1.35 -0.22 -11.44
CA VAL A 84 -0.22 -1.04 -10.97
C VAL A 84 -0.51 -1.61 -9.59
N LEU A 85 -0.94 -0.77 -8.63
CA LEU A 85 -1.27 -1.22 -7.28
C LEU A 85 -2.44 -2.21 -7.25
N VAL A 86 -3.43 -2.05 -8.13
CA VAL A 86 -4.53 -3.01 -8.31
C VAL A 86 -3.98 -4.36 -8.79
N ALA A 87 -3.09 -4.37 -9.78
CA ALA A 87 -2.50 -5.61 -10.28
C ALA A 87 -1.67 -6.33 -9.19
N LEU A 88 -0.86 -5.58 -8.42
CA LEU A 88 -0.08 -6.13 -7.31
C LEU A 88 -0.96 -6.61 -6.14
N SER A 89 -2.02 -5.87 -5.81
CA SER A 89 -2.96 -6.29 -4.77
C SER A 89 -3.77 -7.52 -5.18
N ARG A 90 -4.04 -7.69 -6.48
CA ARG A 90 -4.69 -8.90 -6.97
C ARG A 90 -3.79 -10.11 -6.80
N GLU A 91 -2.51 -10.00 -7.16
CA GLU A 91 -1.56 -11.10 -6.98
C GLU A 91 -1.38 -11.47 -5.51
N TYR A 92 -1.35 -10.48 -4.63
CA TYR A 92 -1.34 -10.72 -3.18
C TYR A 92 -2.46 -11.68 -2.72
N HIS A 93 -3.64 -11.65 -3.36
CA HIS A 93 -4.77 -12.51 -3.02
C HIS A 93 -4.83 -13.83 -3.80
N THR A 94 -4.09 -13.99 -4.90
CA THR A 94 -4.04 -15.24 -5.66
C THR A 94 -3.10 -16.26 -5.01
N LEU A 95 -2.08 -15.80 -4.29
CA LEU A 95 -1.11 -16.64 -3.58
C LEU A 95 -1.79 -17.45 -2.48
N ARG A 96 -1.70 -18.79 -2.59
CA ARG A 96 -2.28 -19.74 -1.62
C ARG A 96 -1.24 -20.29 -0.65
N GLY A 97 0.02 -20.36 -1.04
CA GLY A 97 1.12 -20.88 -0.22
C GLY A 97 1.60 -19.85 0.80
N LYS A 98 1.74 -20.26 2.07
CA LYS A 98 2.25 -19.37 3.13
C LYS A 98 3.64 -18.82 2.80
N LEU A 99 4.55 -19.69 2.33
CA LEU A 99 5.92 -19.31 1.99
C LEU A 99 5.96 -18.34 0.79
N GLU A 100 5.21 -18.64 -0.26
CA GLU A 100 5.10 -17.80 -1.47
C GLU A 100 4.55 -16.42 -1.11
N HIS A 101 3.51 -16.40 -0.27
CA HIS A 101 2.91 -15.16 0.22
C HIS A 101 3.90 -14.33 1.04
N GLU A 102 4.67 -14.95 1.95
CA GLU A 102 5.70 -14.26 2.73
C GLU A 102 6.82 -13.69 1.86
N GLN A 103 7.29 -14.46 0.86
CA GLN A 103 8.30 -14.01 -0.11
C GLN A 103 7.79 -12.83 -0.94
N TYR A 104 6.54 -12.89 -1.40
CA TYR A 104 5.89 -11.81 -2.12
C TYR A 104 5.77 -10.54 -1.26
N CYS A 105 5.33 -10.68 0.01
CA CYS A 105 5.27 -9.57 0.94
C CYS A 105 6.63 -8.93 1.18
N GLN A 106 7.69 -9.74 1.29
CA GLN A 106 9.05 -9.23 1.46
C GLN A 106 9.53 -8.49 0.21
N LEU A 107 9.27 -9.04 -0.98
CA LEU A 107 9.60 -8.39 -2.25
C LEU A 107 8.88 -7.04 -2.37
N MET A 108 7.57 -7.00 -2.11
CA MET A 108 6.78 -5.78 -2.24
C MET A 108 7.23 -4.71 -1.26
N ARG A 109 7.53 -5.07 0.00
CA ARG A 109 8.10 -4.13 0.97
C ARG A 109 9.42 -3.56 0.47
N ASN A 110 10.34 -4.42 0.03
CA ASN A 110 11.64 -3.98 -0.49
C ASN A 110 11.52 -3.03 -1.70
N LEU A 111 10.51 -3.23 -2.55
CA LEU A 111 10.32 -2.42 -3.75
C LEU A 111 9.55 -1.12 -3.50
N LEU A 112 8.61 -1.11 -2.55
CA LEU A 112 7.60 -0.06 -2.44
C LEU A 112 7.64 0.76 -1.14
N SER A 113 8.24 0.28 -0.05
CA SER A 113 8.13 0.91 1.28
C SER A 113 8.71 2.33 1.33
N ASP A 114 9.77 2.59 0.56
CA ASP A 114 10.55 3.82 0.63
C ASP A 114 10.28 4.80 -0.52
N ILE A 115 9.40 4.43 -1.45
CA ILE A 115 9.08 5.26 -2.62
C ILE A 115 7.69 5.88 -2.49
N PRO A 116 7.46 7.09 -3.06
CA PRO A 116 6.17 7.77 -2.97
C PRO A 116 5.15 7.18 -3.95
N CYS A 117 4.76 5.93 -3.70
CA CYS A 117 3.97 5.12 -4.62
C CYS A 117 2.48 5.00 -4.25
N ILE A 118 2.05 5.48 -3.09
CA ILE A 118 0.65 5.33 -2.66
C ILE A 118 -0.11 6.64 -2.91
N PRO A 119 -1.12 6.64 -3.80
CA PRO A 119 -1.98 7.80 -4.04
C PRO A 119 -2.66 8.32 -2.77
N THR A 120 -2.65 9.64 -2.58
CA THR A 120 -3.26 10.32 -1.44
C THR A 120 -4.65 10.87 -1.78
N GLU A 121 -5.52 10.96 -0.78
CA GLU A 121 -6.80 11.69 -0.90
C GLU A 121 -6.54 13.15 -1.32
N LYS A 122 -7.36 13.69 -2.22
CA LYS A 122 -7.15 15.06 -2.75
C LYS A 122 -7.58 16.08 -1.70
N ASN A 123 -6.61 16.66 -0.99
CA ASN A 123 -6.90 17.69 0.01
C ASN A 123 -6.86 19.12 -0.57
N SER A 124 -6.25 19.33 -1.76
CA SER A 124 -6.34 20.60 -2.48
C SER A 124 -6.12 20.46 -4.00
N ARG A 125 -6.63 21.42 -4.79
CA ARG A 125 -6.44 21.46 -6.26
C ARG A 125 -5.02 21.85 -6.69
N THR A 126 -4.17 22.31 -5.77
CA THR A 126 -2.83 22.87 -6.05
C THR A 126 -1.68 21.89 -5.81
N GLN A 127 -1.96 20.66 -5.35
CA GLN A 127 -0.92 19.65 -5.13
C GLN A 127 -0.34 19.13 -6.46
N THR A 128 0.96 19.38 -6.64
CA THR A 128 1.78 18.82 -7.74
C THR A 128 2.10 17.35 -7.53
N GLN A 129 2.25 16.93 -6.26
CA GLN A 129 2.42 15.54 -5.86
C GLN A 129 1.11 14.96 -5.32
N CYS A 130 0.73 13.78 -5.81
CA CYS A 130 -0.50 13.07 -5.46
C CYS A 130 -0.26 11.67 -4.89
N ALA A 131 0.98 11.33 -4.57
CA ALA A 131 1.34 10.10 -3.87
C ALA A 131 2.43 10.36 -2.84
N ASP A 132 2.47 9.49 -1.84
CA ASP A 132 3.39 9.54 -0.71
C ASP A 132 3.88 8.13 -0.37
N ARG A 133 4.86 8.05 0.53
CA ARG A 133 5.36 6.76 1.03
C ARG A 133 4.28 6.06 1.86
N PRO A 134 4.18 4.71 1.81
CA PRO A 134 3.22 3.97 2.63
C PRO A 134 3.23 4.39 4.11
N SER A 135 4.41 4.50 4.73
CA SER A 135 4.58 4.85 6.15
C SER A 135 4.07 6.25 6.53
N ASN A 136 3.93 7.15 5.57
CA ASN A 136 3.41 8.50 5.80
C ASN A 136 1.88 8.55 5.81
N LEU A 137 1.22 7.48 5.39
CA LEU A 137 -0.21 7.48 5.12
C LEU A 137 -1.00 6.63 6.11
N TYR A 138 -2.29 6.97 6.17
CA TYR A 138 -3.28 6.25 6.93
C TYR A 138 -4.31 5.61 5.99
N LEU A 139 -4.87 4.48 6.40
CA LEU A 139 -6.01 3.88 5.72
C LEU A 139 -7.16 4.88 5.65
N HIS A 140 -8.00 4.75 4.62
CA HIS A 140 -9.16 5.60 4.46
C HIS A 140 -10.12 5.46 5.67
N SER A 141 -10.25 4.23 6.15
CA SER A 141 -11.03 3.82 7.34
C SER A 141 -10.43 4.26 8.68
N ALA A 142 -9.23 4.83 8.73
CA ALA A 142 -8.62 5.27 9.97
C ALA A 142 -9.41 6.43 10.60
N ASP A 143 -9.82 6.28 11.86
CA ASP A 143 -10.40 7.36 12.65
C ASP A 143 -9.28 8.23 13.23
N LEU A 144 -9.27 9.50 12.81
CA LEU A 144 -8.25 10.49 13.14
C LEU A 144 -8.85 11.76 13.73
N GLU A 145 -10.17 11.80 13.95
CA GLU A 145 -10.89 12.98 14.46
C GLU A 145 -10.37 13.36 15.85
N ALA A 146 -10.05 12.35 16.66
CA ALA A 146 -9.48 12.53 17.98
C ALA A 146 -8.14 13.32 17.99
N PHE A 147 -7.43 13.38 16.86
CA PHE A 147 -6.13 14.06 16.73
C PHE A 147 -6.21 15.35 15.92
N GLU A 148 -7.42 15.86 15.66
CA GLU A 148 -7.61 17.11 14.92
C GLU A 148 -6.82 18.26 15.57
N GLY A 149 -6.11 19.04 14.75
CA GLY A 149 -5.28 20.15 15.21
C GLY A 149 -3.86 19.78 15.69
N LEU A 150 -3.56 18.49 15.90
CA LEU A 150 -2.21 18.07 16.32
C LEU A 150 -1.22 17.87 15.15
N GLY A 151 -1.72 17.76 13.93
CA GLY A 151 -0.87 17.48 12.79
C GLY A 151 -1.62 17.38 11.46
N THR A 152 -0.84 17.14 10.41
CA THR A 152 -1.39 16.86 9.07
C THR A 152 -1.39 15.35 8.85
N PHE A 153 -2.56 14.74 8.92
CA PHE A 153 -2.72 13.32 8.62
C PHE A 153 -3.24 13.14 7.21
N ARG A 154 -2.52 12.36 6.41
CA ARG A 154 -2.89 12.08 5.01
C ARG A 154 -3.43 10.66 4.89
N LYS A 155 -4.62 10.54 4.31
CA LYS A 155 -5.22 9.24 4.01
C LYS A 155 -4.90 8.80 2.59
N VAL A 156 -4.87 7.49 2.39
CA VAL A 156 -4.84 6.87 1.06
C VAL A 156 -6.08 7.29 0.26
N SER A 157 -5.93 7.41 -1.06
CA SER A 157 -7.03 7.80 -1.95
C SER A 157 -8.11 6.72 -2.02
N HIS A 158 -9.39 7.15 -1.96
CA HIS A 158 -10.55 6.29 -2.23
C HIS A 158 -10.51 5.56 -3.58
N ALA A 159 -9.73 6.07 -4.56
CA ALA A 159 -9.54 5.40 -5.85
C ALA A 159 -8.91 4.01 -5.73
N LEU A 160 -8.07 3.77 -4.71
CA LEU A 160 -7.45 2.46 -4.47
C LEU A 160 -8.49 1.43 -4.02
N THR A 161 -9.32 1.80 -3.05
CA THR A 161 -10.42 0.94 -2.56
C THR A 161 -11.43 0.66 -3.67
N THR A 162 -11.79 1.68 -4.46
CA THR A 162 -12.69 1.53 -5.61
C THR A 162 -12.09 0.63 -6.70
N GLY A 163 -10.77 0.70 -6.88
CA GLY A 163 -10.02 -0.16 -7.81
C GLY A 163 -9.84 -1.60 -7.33
N GLY A 164 -10.21 -1.92 -6.09
CA GLY A 164 -10.09 -3.26 -5.51
C GLY A 164 -8.75 -3.54 -4.81
N VAL A 165 -7.99 -2.50 -4.45
CA VAL A 165 -6.82 -2.65 -3.57
C VAL A 165 -7.30 -2.89 -2.14
N SER A 166 -6.84 -3.99 -1.51
CA SER A 166 -7.26 -4.36 -0.16
C SER A 166 -6.51 -3.59 0.93
N GLU A 167 -7.16 -3.42 2.08
CA GLU A 167 -6.52 -2.83 3.26
C GLU A 167 -5.35 -3.68 3.75
N ASP A 168 -5.48 -5.01 3.75
CA ASP A 168 -4.40 -5.93 4.16
C ASP A 168 -3.14 -5.75 3.32
N PHE A 169 -3.29 -5.56 2.01
CA PHE A 169 -2.17 -5.27 1.13
C PHE A 169 -1.53 -3.91 1.48
N LEU A 170 -2.33 -2.87 1.72
CA LEU A 170 -1.83 -1.55 2.11
C LEU A 170 -1.12 -1.58 3.48
N LEU A 171 -1.67 -2.30 4.46
CA LEU A 171 -1.07 -2.53 5.76
C LEU A 171 0.28 -3.24 5.62
N MET A 172 0.35 -4.27 4.77
CA MET A 172 1.60 -4.99 4.46
C MET A 172 2.68 -4.05 3.88
N LEU A 173 2.29 -3.08 3.06
CA LEU A 173 3.21 -2.07 2.52
C LEU A 173 3.66 -1.03 3.57
N GLY A 174 2.97 -0.93 4.72
CA GLY A 174 3.29 -0.01 5.80
C GLY A 174 2.33 1.17 5.97
N VAL A 175 1.19 1.18 5.28
CA VAL A 175 0.11 2.15 5.55
C VAL A 175 -0.44 1.88 6.95
N ARG A 176 -0.78 2.95 7.69
CA ARG A 176 -1.17 2.84 9.10
C ARG A 176 -2.68 2.82 9.29
N LYS A 177 -3.16 2.01 10.23
CA LYS A 177 -4.57 2.03 10.67
C LYS A 177 -4.85 3.10 11.74
N ALA A 178 -3.83 3.46 12.52
CA ALA A 178 -3.93 4.39 13.63
C ALA A 178 -2.65 5.22 13.76
N VAL A 179 -2.74 6.36 14.44
CA VAL A 179 -1.59 7.20 14.81
C VAL A 179 -0.57 6.37 15.60
N ALA A 180 0.72 6.66 15.49
CA ALA A 180 1.74 5.95 16.27
C ALA A 180 1.54 6.23 17.77
N ILE A 181 1.72 5.21 18.61
CA ILE A 181 1.49 5.32 20.05
C ILE A 181 2.44 6.33 20.71
N GLU A 182 3.68 6.42 20.23
CA GLU A 182 4.66 7.45 20.64
C GLU A 182 4.15 8.88 20.37
N PHE A 183 3.46 9.07 19.23
CA PHE A 183 2.84 10.35 18.91
C PHE A 183 1.67 10.64 19.85
N LEU A 184 0.86 9.64 20.21
CA LEU A 184 -0.17 9.81 21.22
C LEU A 184 0.45 10.29 22.53
N PHE A 185 1.46 9.58 23.04
CA PHE A 185 2.09 9.89 24.33
C PHE A 185 2.67 11.30 24.40
N SER A 186 3.32 11.75 23.33
CA SER A 186 3.88 13.11 23.26
C SER A 186 2.82 14.21 23.24
N HIS A 187 1.56 13.89 22.92
CA HIS A 187 0.48 14.88 22.80
C HIS A 187 -0.68 14.64 23.77
N LEU A 188 -0.59 13.66 24.69
CA LEU A 188 -1.64 13.36 25.67
C LEU A 188 -2.04 14.60 26.49
N ASP A 189 -1.07 15.41 26.90
CA ASP A 189 -1.31 16.66 27.63
C ASP A 189 -1.99 17.74 26.77
N THR A 190 -1.73 17.75 25.46
CA THR A 190 -2.34 18.71 24.52
C THR A 190 -3.77 18.32 24.16
N LEU A 191 -4.05 17.01 24.12
CA LEU A 191 -5.38 16.46 23.85
C LEU A 191 -6.36 16.64 25.01
N ASP A 192 -5.86 16.85 26.22
CA ASP A 192 -6.61 17.03 27.46
C ASP A 192 -7.76 16.02 27.68
N TRP A 193 -7.52 14.75 27.32
CA TRP A 193 -8.51 13.68 27.51
C TRP A 193 -8.75 13.27 28.97
N ASN A 194 -8.24 14.05 29.94
CA ASN A 194 -8.55 13.86 31.35
C ASN A 194 -10.03 14.14 31.64
N SER A 195 -10.62 15.12 30.96
CA SER A 195 -12.03 15.48 31.15
C SER A 195 -13.00 14.61 30.35
N ASN A 196 -12.52 13.97 29.28
CA ASN A 196 -13.30 13.03 28.47
C ASN A 196 -12.38 11.92 27.92
N PRO A 197 -12.30 10.75 28.59
CA PRO A 197 -11.41 9.67 28.19
C PRO A 197 -11.95 8.83 27.02
N ARG A 198 -13.18 9.09 26.53
CA ARG A 198 -13.80 8.28 25.47
C ARG A 198 -12.94 8.18 24.19
N PRO A 199 -12.32 9.26 23.67
CA PRO A 199 -11.46 9.18 22.49
C PRO A 199 -10.21 8.34 22.73
N LEU A 200 -9.61 8.44 23.93
CA LEU A 200 -8.47 7.62 24.32
C LEU A 200 -8.82 6.12 24.31
N ILE A 201 -9.93 5.75 24.94
CA ILE A 201 -10.39 4.36 25.00
C ILE A 201 -10.72 3.84 23.60
N ALA A 202 -11.39 4.63 22.77
CA ALA A 202 -11.70 4.26 21.38
C ALA A 202 -10.42 4.00 20.57
N TYR A 203 -9.43 4.89 20.68
CA TYR A 203 -8.13 4.72 20.03
C TYR A 203 -7.40 3.46 20.53
N LEU A 204 -7.28 3.27 21.85
CA LEU A 204 -6.58 2.12 22.44
C LEU A 204 -7.23 0.78 22.09
N ARG A 205 -8.55 0.74 21.87
CA ARG A 205 -9.26 -0.45 21.39
C ARG A 205 -8.94 -0.79 19.93
N ALA A 206 -8.58 0.21 19.13
CA ALA A 206 -8.28 0.05 17.70
C ALA A 206 -6.77 -0.11 17.42
N ALA A 207 -5.92 0.41 18.31
CA ALA A 207 -4.47 0.35 18.20
C ALA A 207 -3.92 -1.04 18.53
N THR A 208 -2.81 -1.39 17.88
CA THR A 208 -1.98 -2.54 18.29
C THR A 208 -0.92 -2.03 19.25
N LEU A 209 -0.96 -2.50 20.50
CA LEU A 209 -0.07 -2.07 21.58
C LEU A 209 0.93 -3.18 21.88
N SER A 210 2.21 -2.83 22.01
CA SER A 210 3.24 -3.72 22.56
C SER A 210 3.14 -3.79 24.09
N GLN A 211 3.85 -4.74 24.70
CA GLN A 211 3.94 -4.81 26.16
C GLN A 211 4.60 -3.56 26.75
N GLU A 212 5.58 -2.98 26.05
CA GLU A 212 6.26 -1.75 26.46
C GLU A 212 5.29 -0.56 26.43
N ASP A 213 4.45 -0.47 25.39
CA ASP A 213 3.41 0.57 25.29
C ASP A 213 2.40 0.48 26.43
N LEU A 214 2.02 -0.73 26.84
CA LEU A 214 1.13 -0.95 27.97
C LEU A 214 1.77 -0.51 29.30
N GLU A 215 3.05 -0.80 29.51
CA GLU A 215 3.75 -0.34 30.71
C GLU A 215 3.88 1.18 30.71
N LEU A 216 4.21 1.81 29.58
CA LEU A 216 4.27 3.25 29.47
C LEU A 216 2.89 3.89 29.72
N LEU A 217 1.81 3.32 29.18
CA LEU A 217 0.42 3.75 29.40
C LEU A 217 0.07 3.78 30.89
N LYS A 218 0.45 2.75 31.66
CA LYS A 218 0.22 2.67 33.11
C LYS A 218 0.97 3.73 33.92
N THR A 219 2.05 4.30 33.39
CA THR A 219 2.78 5.39 34.06
C THR A 219 2.14 6.76 33.83
N THR A 220 1.21 6.87 32.87
CA THR A 220 0.55 8.14 32.57
C THR A 220 -0.57 8.44 33.56
N LYS A 221 -0.94 9.72 33.69
CA LYS A 221 -2.09 10.13 34.50
C LYS A 221 -3.45 9.68 33.92
N TYR A 222 -3.46 9.15 32.69
CA TYR A 222 -4.66 8.83 31.92
C TYR A 222 -5.13 7.37 32.09
N LEU A 223 -4.29 6.49 32.62
CA LEU A 223 -4.65 5.10 32.95
C LEU A 223 -4.13 4.77 34.35
N PRO A 224 -5.01 4.45 35.32
CA PRO A 224 -4.56 4.07 36.66
C PRO A 224 -3.77 2.75 36.63
N GLY A 225 -2.70 2.69 37.42
CA GLY A 225 -1.94 1.46 37.64
C GLY A 225 -2.79 0.37 38.33
N HIS A 226 -2.35 -0.88 38.25
CA HIS A 226 -3.09 -1.99 38.87
C HIS A 226 -3.16 -1.79 40.39
N GLY A 227 -4.36 -1.49 40.91
CA GLY A 227 -4.60 -1.21 42.34
C GLY A 227 -4.71 0.28 42.71
N ASP A 228 -4.63 1.20 41.74
CA ASP A 228 -4.86 2.63 41.98
C ASP A 228 -6.36 2.97 41.89
N HIS A 229 -7.01 3.04 43.06
CA HIS A 229 -8.42 3.42 43.19
C HIS A 229 -8.64 4.94 43.32
N THR A 230 -7.58 5.74 43.22
CA THR A 230 -7.67 7.20 43.42
C THR A 230 -7.99 7.97 42.14
N ARG A 231 -7.81 7.33 40.97
CA ARG A 231 -7.96 7.91 39.63
C ARG A 231 -8.92 7.11 38.75
N THR A 232 -10.05 6.70 39.31
CA THR A 232 -11.11 6.00 38.58
C THR A 232 -11.78 6.97 37.61
N PHE A 233 -11.49 6.85 36.32
CA PHE A 233 -12.29 7.46 35.26
C PHE A 233 -13.64 6.74 35.20
N ALA A 234 -14.59 7.17 36.04
CA ALA A 234 -15.98 6.78 35.89
C ALA A 234 -16.53 7.46 34.61
N PRO A 235 -17.19 6.73 33.70
CA PRO A 235 -17.95 7.37 32.64
C PRO A 235 -19.04 8.22 33.31
N SER A 236 -19.11 9.51 32.99
CA SER A 236 -20.32 10.28 33.27
C SER A 236 -21.45 9.70 32.40
N GLU A 237 -22.53 9.30 33.09
CA GLU A 237 -23.79 8.78 32.54
C GLU A 237 -24.31 9.61 31.36
#